data_AF-A0A8S4GT17-F1
#
_entry.id   AF-A0A8S4GT17-F1
#
_cell.length_a   1.000
_cell.length_b   1.000
_cell.length_c   1.000
_cell.angle_alpha   90.00
_cell.angle_beta   90.00
_cell.angle_gamma   90.00
#
_symmetry.space_group_name_H-M   'P 1'
#
loop_
_entity.id
_entity.type
_entity.pdbx_description
1 polymer ?
#
loop_
_entity_poly.entity_id
_entity_poly.type
_entity_poly.pdbx_seq_one_letter_code
_entity_poly.pdbx_strand_id
1 'polypeptide(L)'
;MAYAAMETGCLPLLAASCAAVALMVVASMGLGSTWGRDPVFHHLEHKWMAEDQEIARRGLIPPRNATESAEPVSGKCVKLFNFGIHKTGTTTFNGFFRRMGFRARHLDWIPKDANILDVMTDLAAFSAHNGAVTDDNILMSAILRNQVFSDSPFNALFREITALYKDSACYVMTTREEAPWLASLRRQLGNWAVDASPSSFPEDSNFRTLATFRRFFYGATGFDAGAALRARHAHERALRQHFAAAGLDLVEVPLEWSDADKCSALCDAAGLEAAACDCGLMVHENVTGARN
;
A
#
# COMPACT_ATOMS: atom_id res chain seq x y z
N MET A 1 -8.41 29.36 -38.84
CA MET A 1 -7.68 28.09 -38.66
C MET A 1 -6.24 28.41 -38.30
N ALA A 2 -5.88 28.21 -37.03
CA ALA A 2 -4.52 27.98 -36.52
C ALA A 2 -4.50 28.29 -35.01
N TYR A 3 -4.60 27.26 -34.18
CA TYR A 3 -4.10 27.28 -32.81
C TYR A 3 -3.16 26.10 -32.69
N ALA A 4 -1.87 26.40 -32.60
CA ALA A 4 -0.79 25.44 -32.49
C ALA A 4 -0.13 25.58 -31.11
N ALA A 5 0.02 24.42 -30.46
CA ALA A 5 1.13 24.02 -29.61
C ALA A 5 1.57 24.93 -28.45
N MET A 6 1.03 24.66 -27.26
CA MET A 6 1.79 24.72 -26.00
C MET A 6 1.19 23.71 -25.03
N GLU A 7 1.81 22.54 -24.85
CA GLU A 7 1.69 21.72 -23.64
C GLU A 7 2.68 20.53 -23.66
N THR A 8 3.97 20.83 -23.52
CA THR A 8 4.98 19.83 -23.14
C THR A 8 5.93 20.48 -22.15
N GLY A 9 5.59 20.45 -20.86
CA GLY A 9 6.41 21.13 -19.87
C GLY A 9 5.98 20.93 -18.43
N CYS A 10 5.65 19.70 -18.01
CA CYS A 10 5.47 19.42 -16.58
C CYS A 10 5.56 17.92 -16.25
N LEU A 11 6.73 17.30 -16.42
CA LEU A 11 6.93 15.88 -16.10
C LEU A 11 8.26 15.46 -15.40
N PRO A 12 9.27 16.31 -15.09
CA PRO A 12 10.50 15.76 -14.48
C PRO A 12 10.46 15.60 -12.94
N LEU A 13 9.51 16.20 -12.22
CA LEU A 13 9.60 16.26 -10.75
C LEU A 13 9.22 14.97 -10.00
N LEU A 14 8.37 14.10 -10.56
CA LEU A 14 8.01 12.81 -9.94
C LEU A 14 8.98 11.68 -10.31
N ALA A 15 9.56 11.70 -11.52
CA ALA A 15 10.62 10.76 -11.87
C ALA A 15 11.91 11.05 -11.09
N ALA A 16 12.20 12.34 -10.84
CA ALA A 16 13.33 12.75 -10.02
C ALA A 16 13.19 12.36 -8.54
N SER A 17 11.98 12.24 -7.98
CA SER A 17 11.82 11.86 -6.56
C SER A 17 12.13 10.38 -6.31
N CYS A 18 11.77 9.47 -7.20
CA CYS A 18 12.14 8.05 -7.07
C CYS A 18 13.63 7.81 -7.34
N ALA A 19 14.20 8.49 -8.34
CA ALA A 19 15.65 8.45 -8.58
C ALA A 19 16.45 9.09 -7.44
N ALA A 20 15.92 10.14 -6.78
CA ALA A 20 16.54 10.75 -5.61
C ALA A 20 16.48 9.86 -4.37
N VAL A 21 15.39 9.09 -4.17
CA VAL A 21 15.33 8.06 -3.11
C VAL A 21 16.39 6.98 -3.37
N ALA A 22 16.51 6.51 -4.62
CA ALA A 22 17.56 5.55 -4.99
C ALA A 22 18.99 6.10 -4.82
N LEU A 23 19.23 7.39 -5.17
CA LEU A 23 20.55 8.02 -5.01
C LEU A 23 20.91 8.29 -3.54
N MET A 24 19.95 8.66 -2.69
CA MET A 24 20.18 8.83 -1.25
C MET A 24 20.57 7.51 -0.58
N VAL A 25 20.01 6.39 -1.04
CA VAL A 25 20.35 5.05 -0.56
C VAL A 25 21.81 4.68 -0.91
N VAL A 26 22.25 4.93 -2.14
CA VAL A 26 23.65 4.66 -2.55
C VAL A 26 24.66 5.49 -1.76
N ALA A 27 24.34 6.74 -1.44
CA ALA A 27 25.22 7.60 -0.63
C ALA A 27 25.30 7.17 0.85
N SER A 28 24.26 6.52 1.37
CA SER A 28 24.17 6.07 2.77
C SER A 28 24.89 4.73 3.00
N MET A 29 25.00 3.89 1.95
CA MET A 29 25.62 2.57 2.00
C MET A 29 27.16 2.59 2.03
N GLY A 30 27.80 3.75 1.87
CA GLY A 30 29.26 3.91 1.93
C GLY A 30 29.85 3.93 3.35
N LEU A 31 29.01 3.94 4.39
CA LEU A 31 29.44 3.94 5.79
C LEU A 31 28.96 2.63 6.44
N GLY A 32 29.86 1.65 6.50
CA GLY A 32 29.61 0.36 7.15
C GLY A 32 29.12 0.56 8.58
N SER A 33 27.86 0.21 8.84
CA SER A 33 27.28 0.23 10.17
C SER A 33 27.00 -1.20 10.60
N THR A 34 27.71 -1.63 11.64
CA THR A 34 27.42 -2.87 12.38
C THR A 34 26.25 -2.60 13.31
N TRP A 35 25.02 -2.72 12.82
CA TRP A 35 23.83 -2.70 13.67
C TRP A 35 23.67 -4.06 14.34
N GLY A 36 23.88 -4.09 15.65
CA GLY A 36 23.50 -5.22 16.49
C GLY A 36 21.98 -5.28 16.64
N ARG A 37 21.46 -6.49 16.86
CA ARG A 37 20.04 -6.84 17.01
C ARG A 37 19.28 -5.82 17.87
N ASP A 38 18.39 -5.07 17.22
CA ASP A 38 17.58 -4.04 17.85
C ASP A 38 16.40 -4.66 18.65
N PRO A 39 16.23 -4.34 19.95
CA PRO A 39 15.14 -4.85 20.78
C PRO A 39 13.72 -4.54 20.28
N VAL A 40 13.53 -3.56 19.39
CA VAL A 40 12.23 -3.27 18.74
C VAL A 40 11.71 -4.47 17.95
N PHE A 41 12.60 -5.22 17.29
CA PHE A 41 12.22 -6.33 16.42
C PHE A 41 11.70 -7.56 17.20
N HIS A 42 12.31 -7.89 18.33
CA HIS A 42 11.82 -8.98 19.19
C HIS A 42 10.38 -8.72 19.68
N HIS A 43 10.03 -7.46 19.94
CA HIS A 43 8.68 -7.11 20.34
C HIS A 43 7.65 -7.31 19.20
N LEU A 44 8.04 -7.02 17.96
CA LEU A 44 7.19 -7.17 16.78
C LEU A 44 6.94 -8.65 16.44
N GLU A 45 7.98 -9.48 16.50
CA GLU A 45 7.81 -10.92 16.31
C GLU A 45 6.83 -11.52 17.32
N HIS A 46 6.94 -11.18 18.60
CA HIS A 46 6.03 -11.68 19.63
C HIS A 46 4.58 -11.22 19.41
N LYS A 47 4.35 -9.95 19.04
CA LYS A 47 3.02 -9.44 18.71
C LYS A 47 2.42 -10.15 17.50
N TRP A 48 3.20 -10.33 16.44
CA TRP A 48 2.76 -11.01 15.22
C TRP A 48 2.49 -12.49 15.45
N MET A 49 3.35 -13.17 16.23
CA MET A 49 3.09 -14.57 16.61
C MET A 49 1.85 -14.71 17.48
N ALA A 50 1.59 -13.78 18.40
CA ALA A 50 0.38 -13.78 19.21
C ALA A 50 -0.89 -13.52 18.37
N GLU A 51 -0.82 -12.63 17.39
CA GLU A 51 -1.93 -12.35 16.46
C GLU A 51 -2.20 -13.56 15.54
N ASP A 52 -1.15 -14.18 14.98
CA ASP A 52 -1.24 -15.43 14.21
C ASP A 52 -1.85 -16.56 15.07
N GLN A 53 -1.44 -16.68 16.33
CA GLN A 53 -1.96 -17.69 17.28
C GLN A 53 -3.42 -17.43 17.64
N GLU A 54 -3.83 -16.18 17.86
CA GLU A 54 -5.21 -15.83 18.19
C GLU A 54 -6.15 -16.02 17.00
N ILE A 55 -5.71 -15.67 15.79
CA ILE A 55 -6.46 -15.92 14.56
C ILE A 55 -6.63 -17.43 14.32
N ALA A 56 -5.56 -18.22 14.54
CA ALA A 56 -5.62 -19.68 14.46
C ALA A 56 -6.54 -20.27 15.55
N ARG A 57 -6.51 -19.75 16.78
CA ARG A 57 -7.34 -20.20 17.90
C ARG A 57 -8.84 -20.01 17.64
N ARG A 58 -9.21 -18.99 16.87
CA ARG A 58 -10.60 -18.72 16.46
C ARG A 58 -11.10 -19.65 15.36
N GLY A 59 -10.26 -20.59 14.88
CA GLY A 59 -10.60 -21.47 13.76
C GLY A 59 -10.77 -20.72 12.43
N LEU A 60 -10.31 -19.47 12.37
CA LEU A 60 -10.44 -18.61 11.19
C LEU A 60 -9.30 -18.86 10.18
N ILE A 61 -8.22 -19.55 10.58
CA ILE A 61 -7.10 -19.97 9.72
C ILE A 61 -6.47 -21.28 10.26
N PRO A 62 -6.04 -22.23 9.40
CA PRO A 62 -5.24 -23.39 9.82
C PRO A 62 -3.85 -23.00 10.40
N PRO A 63 -3.26 -23.82 11.28
CA PRO A 63 -2.02 -23.49 12.00
C PRO A 63 -0.82 -23.26 11.09
N ARG A 64 0.15 -22.46 11.57
CA ARG A 64 1.36 -21.97 10.87
C ARG A 64 2.23 -23.04 10.19
N ASN A 65 2.13 -24.30 10.60
CA ASN A 65 2.85 -25.41 9.96
C ASN A 65 2.18 -25.88 8.65
N ALA A 66 1.02 -25.31 8.29
CA ALA A 66 0.36 -25.50 7.01
C ALA A 66 0.87 -24.53 5.93
N THR A 67 1.98 -23.81 6.14
CA THR A 67 2.58 -22.97 5.09
C THR A 67 3.13 -23.76 3.89
N GLU A 68 3.20 -25.09 3.98
CA GLU A 68 3.46 -25.96 2.83
C GLU A 68 2.19 -26.56 2.21
N SER A 69 1.00 -26.38 2.82
CA SER A 69 -0.22 -27.10 2.40
C SER A 69 -1.53 -26.30 2.42
N ALA A 70 -1.50 -25.00 2.70
CA ALA A 70 -2.58 -24.14 2.22
C ALA A 70 -2.44 -24.07 0.71
N GLU A 71 -3.00 -25.08 0.03
CA GLU A 71 -3.15 -25.04 -1.42
C GLU A 71 -3.73 -23.67 -1.78
N PRO A 72 -3.15 -22.97 -2.77
CA PRO A 72 -3.71 -21.71 -3.22
C PRO A 72 -5.20 -21.94 -3.43
N VAL A 73 -6.03 -21.06 -2.87
CA VAL A 73 -7.49 -21.10 -3.03
C VAL A 73 -7.80 -20.91 -4.51
N SER A 74 -7.67 -21.98 -5.30
CA SER A 74 -7.81 -22.16 -6.77
C SER A 74 -7.50 -20.96 -7.69
N GLY A 75 -6.78 -19.96 -7.18
CA GLY A 75 -6.73 -18.63 -7.74
C GLY A 75 -5.61 -18.55 -8.75
N LYS A 76 -5.86 -17.82 -9.84
CA LYS A 76 -4.91 -17.61 -10.93
C LYS A 76 -3.58 -16.98 -10.46
N CYS A 77 -3.55 -16.31 -9.30
CA CYS A 77 -2.37 -15.63 -8.77
C CYS A 77 -2.05 -15.96 -7.30
N VAL A 78 -0.76 -15.84 -6.97
CA VAL A 78 -0.19 -16.11 -5.64
C VAL A 78 -0.33 -14.91 -4.69
N LYS A 79 -0.39 -13.70 -5.24
CA LYS A 79 -0.48 -12.43 -4.50
C LYS A 79 -1.46 -11.50 -5.20
N LEU A 80 -2.15 -10.67 -4.43
CA LEU A 80 -3.04 -9.62 -4.93
C LEU A 80 -2.63 -8.26 -4.37
N PHE A 81 -2.33 -7.32 -5.25
CA PHE A 81 -1.91 -5.96 -4.85
C PHE A 81 -2.92 -4.93 -5.33
N ASN A 82 -3.43 -4.11 -4.40
CA ASN A 82 -4.21 -2.92 -4.71
C ASN A 82 -3.32 -1.67 -4.63
N PHE A 83 -3.09 -1.04 -5.78
CA PHE A 83 -2.28 0.18 -5.93
C PHE A 83 -3.11 1.48 -5.94
N GLY A 84 -4.38 1.41 -5.57
CA GLY A 84 -5.20 2.59 -5.34
C GLY A 84 -4.55 3.54 -4.33
N ILE A 85 -4.60 4.85 -4.61
CA ILE A 85 -4.14 5.86 -3.66
C ILE A 85 -5.07 5.90 -2.44
N HIS A 86 -4.63 6.47 -1.32
CA HIS A 86 -5.47 6.59 -0.12
C HIS A 86 -6.85 7.15 -0.44
N LYS A 87 -7.85 6.72 0.35
CA LYS A 87 -9.24 7.17 0.25
C LYS A 87 -9.99 6.76 -1.02
N THR A 88 -9.46 5.84 -1.82
CA THR A 88 -10.19 5.21 -2.93
C THR A 88 -10.88 3.89 -2.57
N GLY A 89 -10.96 3.54 -1.28
CA GLY A 89 -11.60 2.29 -0.83
C GLY A 89 -10.65 1.17 -0.45
N THR A 90 -9.35 1.47 -0.28
CA THR A 90 -8.31 0.51 0.14
C THR A 90 -8.65 -0.25 1.42
N THR A 91 -9.26 0.41 2.42
CA THR A 91 -9.72 -0.26 3.66
C THR A 91 -10.85 -1.25 3.41
N THR A 92 -11.85 -0.88 2.60
CA THR A 92 -12.97 -1.76 2.24
C THR A 92 -12.47 -2.96 1.44
N PHE A 93 -11.58 -2.73 0.47
CA PHE A 93 -10.89 -3.79 -0.27
C PHE A 93 -10.19 -4.78 0.69
N ASN A 94 -9.41 -4.26 1.65
CA ASN A 94 -8.70 -5.12 2.60
C ASN A 94 -9.68 -5.93 3.47
N GLY A 95 -10.70 -5.28 4.01
CA GLY A 95 -11.72 -5.92 4.83
C GLY A 95 -12.48 -7.01 4.09
N PHE A 96 -12.81 -6.81 2.82
CA PHE A 96 -13.44 -7.81 1.96
C PHE A 96 -12.61 -9.10 1.89
N PHE A 97 -11.34 -8.99 1.50
CA PHE A 97 -10.46 -10.17 1.40
C PHE A 97 -10.18 -10.83 2.75
N ARG A 98 -10.09 -10.07 3.86
CA ARG A 98 -9.99 -10.66 5.21
C ARG A 98 -11.22 -11.50 5.55
N ARG A 99 -12.43 -11.01 5.23
CA ARG A 99 -13.68 -11.75 5.48
C ARG A 99 -13.78 -13.01 4.62
N MET A 100 -13.20 -13.00 3.41
CA MET A 100 -13.03 -14.20 2.58
C MET A 100 -11.92 -15.15 3.06
N GLY A 101 -11.25 -14.85 4.19
CA GLY A 101 -10.23 -15.73 4.78
C GLY A 101 -8.80 -15.49 4.29
N PHE A 102 -8.55 -14.48 3.44
CA PHE A 102 -7.21 -14.16 2.99
C PHE A 102 -6.40 -13.47 4.08
N ARG A 103 -5.08 -13.73 4.11
CA ARG A 103 -4.13 -12.93 4.88
C ARG A 103 -3.92 -11.59 4.17
N ALA A 104 -4.74 -10.60 4.50
CA ALA A 104 -4.66 -9.27 3.88
C ALA A 104 -4.01 -8.24 4.80
N ARG A 105 -3.24 -7.30 4.22
CA ARG A 105 -2.54 -6.24 4.93
C ARG A 105 -2.81 -4.85 4.34
N HIS A 106 -3.11 -3.90 5.21
CA HIS A 106 -3.34 -2.49 4.94
C HIS A 106 -2.26 -1.66 5.66
N LEU A 107 -2.18 -0.34 5.50
CA LEU A 107 -1.16 0.52 6.14
C LEU A 107 -0.98 0.28 7.66
N ASP A 108 -1.96 -0.31 8.35
CA ASP A 108 -1.98 -0.57 9.80
C ASP A 108 -0.96 -1.60 10.32
N TRP A 109 -0.27 -2.36 9.45
CA TRP A 109 0.75 -3.33 9.89
C TRP A 109 2.10 -2.71 10.22
N ILE A 110 2.35 -1.48 9.78
CA ILE A 110 3.64 -0.82 9.97
C ILE A 110 3.77 -0.45 11.45
N PRO A 111 4.86 -0.87 12.12
CA PRO A 111 5.09 -0.52 13.51
C PRO A 111 4.95 0.99 13.73
N LYS A 112 4.34 1.40 14.85
CA LYS A 112 4.09 2.82 15.12
C LYS A 112 5.38 3.64 15.22
N ASP A 113 6.45 2.98 15.61
CA ASP A 113 7.82 3.45 15.74
C ASP A 113 8.67 3.25 14.47
N ALA A 114 8.18 2.49 13.48
CA ALA A 114 8.88 2.37 12.22
C ALA A 114 8.73 3.66 11.40
N ASN A 115 9.86 4.12 10.84
CA ASN A 115 9.86 5.17 9.86
C ASN A 115 9.39 4.59 8.51
N ILE A 116 8.29 5.13 7.98
CA ILE A 116 7.72 4.69 6.71
C ILE A 116 8.72 4.77 5.55
N LEU A 117 9.65 5.74 5.59
CA LEU A 117 10.68 5.84 4.57
C LEU A 117 11.63 4.65 4.61
N ASP A 118 11.97 4.17 5.80
CA ASP A 118 12.85 3.01 5.97
C ASP A 118 12.16 1.77 5.39
N VAL A 119 10.86 1.58 5.71
CA VAL A 119 10.02 0.52 5.12
C VAL A 119 9.93 0.63 3.59
N MET A 120 9.90 1.84 3.04
CA MET A 120 9.90 2.05 1.59
C MET A 120 11.26 1.77 0.95
N THR A 121 12.37 1.98 1.67
CA THR A 121 13.71 1.64 1.20
C THR A 121 14.03 0.14 1.31
N ASP A 122 13.32 -0.62 2.14
CA ASP A 122 13.49 -2.07 2.29
C ASP A 122 13.44 -2.82 0.94
N LEU A 123 12.58 -2.40 0.01
CA LEU A 123 12.43 -3.11 -1.26
C LEU A 123 13.62 -2.87 -2.21
N ALA A 124 14.20 -1.68 -2.14
CA ALA A 124 15.45 -1.37 -2.84
C ALA A 124 16.63 -2.12 -2.20
N ALA A 125 16.68 -2.19 -0.86
CA ALA A 125 17.66 -2.99 -0.13
C ALA A 125 17.55 -4.48 -0.49
N PHE A 126 16.34 -5.04 -0.53
CA PHE A 126 16.09 -6.43 -0.93
C PHE A 126 16.67 -6.75 -2.32
N SER A 127 16.48 -5.84 -3.27
CA SER A 127 17.04 -5.98 -4.61
C SER A 127 18.57 -5.88 -4.61
N ALA A 128 19.15 -4.97 -3.83
CA ALA A 128 20.60 -4.82 -3.66
C ALA A 128 21.25 -6.05 -2.97
N HIS A 129 20.50 -6.75 -2.12
CA HIS A 129 20.95 -7.96 -1.43
C HIS A 129 20.66 -9.26 -2.20
N ASN A 130 20.55 -9.22 -3.53
CA ASN A 130 20.26 -10.38 -4.40
C ASN A 130 19.02 -11.17 -3.96
N GLY A 131 18.02 -10.50 -3.39
CA GLY A 131 16.79 -11.15 -2.91
C GLY A 131 16.93 -11.92 -1.60
N ALA A 132 18.02 -11.72 -0.83
CA ALA A 132 18.09 -12.23 0.53
C ALA A 132 17.15 -11.43 1.44
N VAL A 133 16.24 -12.13 2.13
CA VAL A 133 15.45 -11.56 3.21
C VAL A 133 16.29 -11.61 4.47
N THR A 134 16.72 -10.45 4.97
CA THR A 134 17.26 -10.33 6.31
C THR A 134 16.11 -10.11 7.29
N ASP A 135 16.35 -10.39 8.57
CA ASP A 135 15.37 -10.14 9.65
C ASP A 135 14.97 -8.65 9.73
N ASP A 136 15.82 -7.77 9.19
CA ASP A 136 15.60 -6.32 9.14
C ASP A 136 14.64 -5.88 8.02
N ASN A 137 14.30 -6.75 7.06
CA ASN A 137 13.44 -6.40 5.92
C ASN A 137 11.95 -6.49 6.27
N ILE A 138 11.47 -5.51 7.04
CA ILE A 138 10.08 -5.37 7.52
C ILE A 138 9.07 -5.56 6.38
N LEU A 139 9.27 -4.86 5.26
CA LEU A 139 8.37 -4.95 4.11
C LEU A 139 8.35 -6.32 3.46
N MET A 140 9.51 -6.95 3.25
CA MET A 140 9.57 -8.25 2.58
C MET A 140 8.99 -9.35 3.45
N SER A 141 9.22 -9.30 4.77
CA SER A 141 8.58 -10.19 5.73
C SER A 141 7.05 -10.09 5.66
N ALA A 142 6.51 -8.86 5.57
CA ALA A 142 5.08 -8.65 5.37
C ALA A 142 4.60 -9.23 4.03
N ILE A 143 5.33 -9.02 2.93
CA ILE A 143 4.99 -9.54 1.60
C ILE A 143 4.97 -11.07 1.58
N LEU A 144 5.95 -11.74 2.17
CA LEU A 144 6.04 -13.20 2.16
C LEU A 144 4.88 -13.84 2.93
N ARG A 145 4.50 -13.28 4.09
CA ARG A 145 3.50 -13.87 4.99
C ARG A 145 2.06 -13.63 4.55
N ASN A 146 1.78 -12.65 3.71
CA ASN A 146 0.43 -12.24 3.36
C ASN A 146 0.10 -12.49 1.89
N GLN A 147 -1.18 -12.53 1.54
CA GLN A 147 -1.66 -12.80 0.18
C GLN A 147 -2.19 -11.55 -0.50
N VAL A 148 -2.77 -10.63 0.28
CA VAL A 148 -3.46 -9.45 -0.23
C VAL A 148 -2.85 -8.19 0.38
N PHE A 149 -2.59 -7.19 -0.45
CA PHE A 149 -1.93 -5.95 -0.04
C PHE A 149 -2.70 -4.76 -0.58
N SER A 150 -2.77 -3.70 0.22
CA SER A 150 -3.48 -2.49 -0.17
C SER A 150 -2.91 -1.30 0.58
N ASP A 151 -3.08 -0.11 -0.01
CA ASP A 151 -2.62 1.15 0.59
C ASP A 151 -1.08 1.23 0.66
N SER A 152 -0.55 2.22 1.36
CA SER A 152 0.89 2.42 1.47
C SER A 152 1.57 1.38 2.35
N PRO A 153 2.84 1.04 2.05
CA PRO A 153 3.69 1.61 0.99
C PRO A 153 3.46 1.01 -0.41
N PHE A 154 2.64 -0.04 -0.54
CA PHE A 154 2.55 -0.85 -1.75
C PHE A 154 2.14 -0.07 -2.99
N ASN A 155 1.25 0.91 -2.85
CA ASN A 155 0.85 1.80 -3.94
C ASN A 155 2.03 2.57 -4.56
N ALA A 156 3.04 2.98 -3.78
CA ALA A 156 4.21 3.68 -4.29
C ALA A 156 5.25 2.74 -4.91
N LEU A 157 5.18 1.44 -4.63
CA LEU A 157 6.17 0.43 -5.01
C LEU A 157 5.69 -0.47 -6.16
N PHE A 158 4.72 0.00 -6.95
CA PHE A 158 4.09 -0.83 -7.98
C PHE A 158 5.09 -1.31 -9.05
N ARG A 159 6.13 -0.53 -9.36
CA ARG A 159 7.11 -0.89 -10.38
C ARG A 159 7.99 -2.05 -9.93
N GLU A 160 8.43 -1.97 -8.69
CA GLU A 160 9.29 -2.97 -8.09
C GLU A 160 8.50 -4.24 -7.77
N ILE A 161 7.27 -4.12 -7.27
CA ILE A 161 6.37 -5.25 -7.03
C ILE A 161 6.03 -5.97 -8.35
N THR A 162 5.76 -5.23 -9.43
CA THR A 162 5.48 -5.84 -10.74
C THR A 162 6.73 -6.48 -11.35
N ALA A 163 7.92 -5.91 -11.15
CA ALA A 163 9.17 -6.54 -11.56
C ALA A 163 9.41 -7.88 -10.83
N LEU A 164 9.06 -7.94 -9.54
CA LEU A 164 9.24 -9.11 -8.69
C LEU A 164 8.24 -10.24 -9.00
N TYR A 165 6.95 -9.89 -9.14
CA TYR A 165 5.89 -10.90 -9.26
C TYR A 165 5.39 -11.14 -10.68
N LYS A 166 5.48 -10.15 -11.58
CA LYS A 166 5.03 -10.26 -12.98
C LYS A 166 3.64 -10.91 -13.10
N ASP A 167 3.51 -11.98 -13.87
CA ASP A 167 2.30 -12.74 -14.12
C ASP A 167 1.84 -13.63 -12.94
N SER A 168 2.67 -13.80 -11.91
CA SER A 168 2.31 -14.59 -10.71
C SER A 168 1.45 -13.83 -9.70
N ALA A 169 1.26 -12.52 -9.89
CA ALA A 169 0.40 -11.69 -9.05
C ALA A 169 -0.75 -11.07 -9.86
N CYS A 170 -1.82 -10.74 -9.14
CA CYS A 170 -2.93 -9.97 -9.64
C CYS A 170 -2.83 -8.52 -9.16
N TYR A 171 -3.28 -7.60 -9.99
CA TYR A 171 -3.11 -6.17 -9.76
C TYR A 171 -4.43 -5.44 -9.91
N VAL A 172 -4.78 -4.69 -8.87
CA VAL A 172 -6.00 -3.90 -8.78
C VAL A 172 -5.63 -2.44 -8.55
N MET A 173 -6.43 -1.52 -9.10
CA MET A 173 -6.40 -0.12 -8.72
C MET A 173 -7.81 0.32 -8.34
N THR A 174 -8.07 0.52 -7.05
CA THR A 174 -9.32 1.15 -6.62
C THR A 174 -9.28 2.65 -6.93
N THR A 175 -10.36 3.17 -7.53
CA THR A 175 -10.52 4.58 -7.90
C THR A 175 -11.77 5.19 -7.24
N ARG A 176 -11.90 6.51 -7.29
CA ARG A 176 -13.04 7.24 -6.70
C ARG A 176 -13.26 8.57 -7.41
N GLU A 177 -14.47 9.09 -7.47
CA GLU A 177 -14.74 10.44 -7.96
C GLU A 177 -13.96 11.50 -7.16
N GLU A 178 -13.50 12.54 -7.86
CA GLU A 178 -12.58 13.55 -7.31
C GLU A 178 -13.15 14.31 -6.12
N ALA A 179 -14.39 14.81 -6.21
CA ALA A 179 -14.97 15.62 -5.15
C ALA A 179 -15.20 14.82 -3.86
N PRO A 180 -15.83 13.62 -3.89
CA PRO A 180 -15.91 12.75 -2.72
C PRO A 180 -14.53 12.32 -2.17
N TRP A 181 -13.56 12.08 -3.05
CA TRP A 181 -12.20 11.72 -2.67
C TRP A 181 -11.50 12.87 -1.92
N LEU A 182 -11.53 14.08 -2.46
CA LEU A 182 -10.95 15.28 -1.83
C LEU A 182 -11.59 15.58 -0.48
N ALA A 183 -12.92 15.47 -0.36
CA ALA A 183 -13.60 15.64 0.92
C ALA A 183 -13.13 14.62 1.96
N SER A 184 -12.96 13.36 1.54
CA SER A 184 -12.44 12.28 2.39
C SER A 184 -10.99 12.51 2.80
N LEU A 185 -10.15 12.95 1.87
CA LEU A 185 -8.75 13.29 2.10
C LEU A 185 -8.64 14.49 3.05
N ARG A 186 -9.41 15.56 2.81
CA ARG A 186 -9.46 16.74 3.67
C ARG A 186 -9.83 16.39 5.10
N ARG A 187 -10.80 15.51 5.33
CA ARG A 187 -11.17 15.08 6.68
C ARG A 187 -10.02 14.32 7.36
N GLN A 188 -9.30 13.47 6.63
CA GLN A 188 -8.16 12.74 7.20
C GLN A 188 -6.96 13.64 7.47
N LEU A 189 -6.62 14.54 6.54
CA LEU A 189 -5.44 15.39 6.64
C LEU A 189 -5.70 16.65 7.49
N GLY A 190 -6.90 17.23 7.38
CA GLY A 190 -7.33 18.46 8.05
C GLY A 190 -7.60 18.27 9.54
N ASN A 191 -8.05 17.09 9.98
CA ASN A 191 -8.11 16.76 11.41
C ASN A 191 -6.72 16.76 12.07
N TRP A 192 -5.66 16.75 11.28
CA TRP A 192 -4.26 16.66 11.71
C TRP A 192 -3.47 17.89 11.24
N ALA A 193 -4.16 18.90 10.71
CA ALA A 193 -3.60 20.23 10.57
C ALA A 193 -3.59 20.84 11.98
N VAL A 194 -2.68 20.33 12.80
CA VAL A 194 -2.22 21.10 13.94
C VAL A 194 -1.41 22.23 13.31
N ASP A 195 -1.78 23.48 13.60
CA ASP A 195 -0.98 24.69 13.38
C ASP A 195 0.37 24.66 14.14
N ALA A 196 0.87 23.46 14.45
CA ALA A 196 2.15 23.23 15.05
C ALA A 196 3.22 23.47 13.99
N SER A 197 3.97 24.55 14.20
CA SER A 197 5.33 24.69 13.70
C SER A 197 6.05 23.32 13.76
N PRO A 198 6.92 22.97 12.79
CA PRO A 198 7.75 21.76 12.87
C PRO A 198 8.50 21.62 14.21
N SER A 199 8.75 22.73 14.92
CA SER A 199 9.37 22.78 16.25
C SER A 199 8.47 22.37 17.42
N SER A 200 7.17 22.17 17.19
CA SER A 200 6.17 21.84 18.23
C SER A 200 5.91 20.33 18.35
N PHE A 201 6.48 19.54 17.45
CA PHE A 201 6.38 18.09 17.51
C PHE A 201 7.59 17.55 18.29
N PRO A 202 7.38 16.71 19.32
CA PRO A 202 8.48 15.98 19.94
C PRO A 202 9.29 15.26 18.85
N GLU A 203 10.62 15.25 18.97
CA GLU A 203 11.52 14.61 18.00
C GLU A 203 11.14 13.15 17.70
N ASP A 204 10.53 12.47 18.69
CA ASP A 204 10.12 11.06 18.63
C ASP A 204 8.67 10.83 18.17
N SER A 205 7.98 11.85 17.64
CA SER A 205 6.56 11.72 17.35
C SER A 205 6.25 11.28 15.93
N ASN A 206 5.33 10.32 15.81
CA ASN A 206 4.74 9.81 14.56
C ASN A 206 4.28 10.93 13.59
N PHE A 207 4.03 12.15 14.10
CA PHE A 207 3.66 13.32 13.31
C PHE A 207 4.72 13.71 12.27
N ARG A 208 6.02 13.57 12.57
CA ARG A 208 7.09 13.86 11.59
C ARG A 208 7.04 12.87 10.42
N THR A 209 6.86 11.59 10.74
CA THR A 209 6.67 10.51 9.76
C THR A 209 5.46 10.79 8.87
N LEU A 210 4.37 11.29 9.44
CA LEU A 210 3.14 11.60 8.70
C LEU A 210 3.26 12.84 7.82
N ALA A 211 3.98 13.89 8.25
CA ALA A 211 4.25 15.06 7.42
C ALA A 211 5.16 14.70 6.23
N THR A 212 6.20 13.91 6.48
CA THR A 212 7.08 13.36 5.44
C THR A 212 6.31 12.48 4.47
N PHE A 213 5.46 11.59 4.99
CA PHE A 213 4.58 10.74 4.20
C PHE A 213 3.66 11.56 3.28
N ARG A 214 3.01 12.60 3.80
CA ARG A 214 2.14 13.47 3.01
C ARG A 214 2.91 14.21 1.93
N ARG A 215 4.09 14.73 2.27
CA ARG A 215 4.96 15.40 1.31
C ARG A 215 5.38 14.45 0.20
N PHE A 216 5.68 13.19 0.55
CA PHE A 216 6.02 12.16 -0.42
C PHE A 216 4.84 11.86 -1.36
N PHE A 217 3.65 11.57 -0.83
CA PHE A 217 2.50 11.15 -1.65
C PHE A 217 1.79 12.29 -2.38
N TYR A 218 1.70 13.47 -1.78
CA TYR A 218 0.87 14.57 -2.28
C TYR A 218 1.67 15.83 -2.63
N GLY A 219 2.99 15.86 -2.37
CA GLY A 219 3.83 17.03 -2.61
C GLY A 219 3.64 18.16 -1.60
N ALA A 220 2.83 17.96 -0.54
CA ALA A 220 2.54 18.95 0.48
C ALA A 220 2.49 18.31 1.87
N THR A 221 2.90 19.04 2.91
CA THR A 221 2.85 18.58 4.31
C THR A 221 1.45 18.71 4.93
N GLY A 222 0.62 19.60 4.38
CA GLY A 222 -0.78 19.82 4.75
C GLY A 222 -1.76 19.49 3.64
N PHE A 223 -3.05 19.78 3.85
CA PHE A 223 -4.06 19.61 2.81
C PHE A 223 -3.96 20.73 1.77
N ASP A 224 -3.54 20.39 0.57
CA ASP A 224 -3.62 21.22 -0.64
C ASP A 224 -4.37 20.40 -1.69
N ALA A 225 -5.60 20.82 -2.02
CA ALA A 225 -6.46 20.09 -2.95
C ALA A 225 -5.85 20.02 -4.36
N GLY A 226 -5.20 21.09 -4.82
CA GLY A 226 -4.57 21.13 -6.14
C GLY A 226 -3.35 20.24 -6.23
N ALA A 227 -2.50 20.25 -5.20
CA ALA A 227 -1.35 19.35 -5.11
C ALA A 227 -1.81 17.88 -5.03
N ALA A 228 -2.81 17.58 -4.20
CA ALA A 228 -3.37 16.25 -4.05
C ALA A 228 -3.96 15.71 -5.36
N LEU A 229 -4.75 16.49 -6.10
CA LEU A 229 -5.30 16.09 -7.40
C LEU A 229 -4.20 15.83 -8.42
N ARG A 230 -3.20 16.73 -8.53
CA ARG A 230 -2.06 16.53 -9.44
C ARG A 230 -1.31 15.23 -9.12
N ALA A 231 -1.04 14.98 -7.84
CA ALA A 231 -0.34 13.78 -7.40
C ALA A 231 -1.16 12.51 -7.71
N ARG A 232 -2.47 12.53 -7.42
CA ARG A 232 -3.38 11.43 -7.75
C ARG A 232 -3.42 11.15 -9.26
N HIS A 233 -3.65 12.16 -10.09
CA HIS A 233 -3.70 11.99 -11.54
C HIS A 233 -2.38 11.49 -12.10
N ALA A 234 -1.26 11.98 -11.58
CA ALA A 234 0.06 11.51 -11.97
C ALA A 234 0.27 10.05 -11.59
N HIS A 235 -0.14 9.63 -10.40
CA HIS A 235 -0.07 8.25 -9.93
C HIS A 235 -0.91 7.30 -10.79
N GLU A 236 -2.20 7.59 -10.98
CA GLU A 236 -3.09 6.74 -11.78
C GLU A 236 -2.63 6.63 -13.24
N ARG A 237 -2.18 7.75 -13.84
CA ARG A 237 -1.59 7.74 -15.19
C ARG A 237 -0.33 6.91 -15.25
N ALA A 238 0.56 7.04 -14.26
CA ALA A 238 1.81 6.27 -14.20
C ALA A 238 1.54 4.76 -14.06
N LEU A 239 0.56 4.36 -13.26
CA LEU A 239 0.10 2.97 -13.16
C LEU A 239 -0.36 2.45 -14.52
N ARG A 240 -1.35 3.12 -15.13
CA ARG A 240 -1.89 2.70 -16.44
C ARG A 240 -0.80 2.57 -17.51
N GLN A 241 0.10 3.56 -17.59
CA GLN A 241 1.21 3.55 -18.55
C GLN A 241 2.19 2.40 -18.30
N HIS A 242 2.55 2.16 -17.03
CA HIS A 242 3.46 1.08 -16.65
C HIS A 242 2.88 -0.29 -16.97
N PHE A 243 1.64 -0.54 -16.59
CA PHE A 243 0.95 -1.82 -16.83
C PHE A 243 0.77 -2.10 -18.32
N ALA A 244 0.37 -1.08 -19.10
CA ALA A 244 0.30 -1.19 -20.55
C ALA A 244 1.67 -1.49 -21.19
N ALA A 245 2.74 -0.82 -20.73
CA ALA A 245 4.10 -1.06 -21.24
C ALA A 245 4.66 -2.43 -20.84
N ALA A 246 4.29 -2.94 -19.65
CA ALA A 246 4.69 -4.24 -19.16
C ALA A 246 3.87 -5.41 -19.73
N GLY A 247 2.76 -5.13 -20.43
CA GLY A 247 1.82 -6.16 -20.89
C GLY A 247 1.16 -6.90 -19.74
N LEU A 248 0.92 -6.22 -18.62
CA LEU A 248 0.28 -6.77 -17.42
C LEU A 248 -1.15 -6.23 -17.28
N ASP A 249 -2.05 -7.06 -16.79
CA ASP A 249 -3.43 -6.67 -16.51
C ASP A 249 -3.52 -5.85 -15.21
N LEU A 250 -4.15 -4.67 -15.30
CA LEU A 250 -4.53 -3.85 -14.15
C LEU A 250 -6.05 -3.74 -14.10
N VAL A 251 -6.67 -4.33 -13.07
CA VAL A 251 -8.13 -4.25 -12.89
C VAL A 251 -8.47 -2.95 -12.16
N GLU A 252 -9.14 -2.03 -12.84
CA GLU A 252 -9.65 -0.80 -12.24
C GLU A 252 -11.01 -1.04 -11.59
N VAL A 253 -11.14 -0.67 -10.31
CA VAL A 253 -12.38 -0.85 -9.54
C VAL A 253 -12.84 0.50 -8.98
N PRO A 254 -13.73 1.21 -9.70
CA PRO A 254 -14.39 2.41 -9.21
C PRO A 254 -15.19 2.15 -7.94
N LEU A 255 -15.04 3.01 -6.95
CA LEU A 255 -15.79 2.90 -5.69
C LEU A 255 -17.29 3.16 -5.88
N GLU A 256 -17.65 3.86 -6.96
CA GLU A 256 -19.00 4.23 -7.35
C GLU A 256 -19.82 3.07 -7.91
N TRP A 257 -19.16 1.96 -8.28
CA TRP A 257 -19.85 0.75 -8.70
C TRP A 257 -20.70 0.16 -7.56
N SER A 258 -21.73 -0.60 -7.95
CA SER A 258 -22.53 -1.35 -6.99
C SER A 258 -21.67 -2.35 -6.23
N ASP A 259 -22.09 -2.75 -5.03
CA ASP A 259 -21.33 -3.73 -4.25
C ASP A 259 -21.21 -5.08 -4.98
N ALA A 260 -22.23 -5.46 -5.75
CA ALA A 260 -22.20 -6.65 -6.60
C ALA A 260 -21.14 -6.54 -7.70
N ASP A 261 -21.08 -5.41 -8.41
CA ASP A 261 -20.11 -5.21 -9.51
C ASP A 261 -18.67 -5.13 -8.98
N LYS A 262 -18.45 -4.42 -7.86
CA LYS A 262 -17.13 -4.36 -7.20
C LYS A 262 -16.70 -5.75 -6.74
N CYS A 263 -17.60 -6.48 -6.10
CA CYS A 263 -17.35 -7.84 -5.64
C CYS A 263 -16.96 -8.77 -6.80
N SER A 264 -17.75 -8.78 -7.87
CA SER A 264 -17.47 -9.57 -9.08
C SER A 264 -16.09 -9.24 -9.63
N ALA A 265 -15.80 -7.95 -9.85
CA ALA A 265 -14.51 -7.51 -10.39
C ALA A 265 -13.33 -7.90 -9.48
N LEU A 266 -13.49 -7.85 -8.16
CA LEU A 266 -12.44 -8.24 -7.21
C LEU A 266 -12.22 -9.76 -7.16
N CYS A 267 -13.29 -10.55 -7.23
CA CYS A 267 -13.19 -12.01 -7.29
C CYS A 267 -12.58 -12.46 -8.62
N ASP A 268 -13.02 -11.89 -9.74
CA ASP A 268 -12.43 -12.13 -11.06
C ASP A 268 -10.94 -11.75 -11.08
N ALA A 269 -10.61 -10.58 -10.52
CA ALA A 269 -9.23 -10.12 -10.38
C ALA A 269 -8.40 -11.07 -9.52
N ALA A 270 -8.97 -11.69 -8.49
CA ALA A 270 -8.28 -12.68 -7.65
C ALA A 270 -8.28 -14.10 -8.25
N GLY A 271 -8.94 -14.30 -9.40
CA GLY A 271 -9.11 -15.61 -10.02
C GLY A 271 -9.97 -16.57 -9.20
N LEU A 272 -10.91 -16.05 -8.41
CA LEU A 272 -11.82 -16.86 -7.60
C LEU A 272 -13.03 -17.29 -8.43
N GLU A 273 -13.47 -18.53 -8.21
CA GLU A 273 -14.72 -19.00 -8.79
C GLU A 273 -15.91 -18.21 -8.23
N ALA A 274 -16.93 -17.96 -9.05
CA ALA A 274 -18.12 -17.21 -8.64
C ALA A 274 -18.80 -17.82 -7.39
N ALA A 275 -18.74 -19.15 -7.21
CA ALA A 275 -19.31 -19.82 -6.04
C ALA A 275 -18.52 -19.57 -4.74
N ALA A 276 -17.24 -19.22 -4.84
CA ALA A 276 -16.39 -18.86 -3.70
C ALA A 276 -16.49 -17.36 -3.34
N CYS A 277 -17.11 -16.57 -4.21
CA CYS A 277 -17.25 -15.14 -4.05
C CYS A 277 -18.49 -14.79 -3.21
N ASP A 278 -18.30 -14.36 -1.96
CA ASP A 278 -19.40 -13.90 -1.10
C ASP A 278 -19.51 -12.37 -1.11
N CYS A 279 -20.36 -11.86 -2.01
CA CYS A 279 -20.61 -10.43 -2.13
C CYS A 279 -21.38 -9.82 -0.96
N GLY A 280 -21.98 -10.63 -0.08
CA GLY A 280 -22.56 -10.17 1.17
C GLY A 280 -21.50 -9.60 2.13
N LEU A 281 -20.23 -9.93 1.92
CA LEU A 281 -19.11 -9.46 2.74
C LEU A 281 -18.62 -8.07 2.35
N MET A 282 -19.08 -7.50 1.23
CA MET A 282 -18.82 -6.11 0.85
C MET A 282 -19.65 -5.15 1.71
N VAL A 283 -19.35 -5.12 3.01
CA VAL A 283 -19.94 -4.15 3.93
C VAL A 283 -19.03 -2.94 3.95
N HIS A 284 -19.56 -1.78 3.52
CA HIS A 284 -18.98 -0.51 3.84
C HIS A 284 -18.91 -0.40 5.36
N GLU A 285 -17.71 -0.51 5.94
CA GLU A 285 -17.50 -0.06 7.30
C GLU A 285 -17.85 1.43 7.32
N ASN A 286 -19.08 1.73 7.73
CA ASN A 286 -19.46 3.06 8.12
C ASN A 286 -18.54 3.41 9.28
N VAL A 287 -17.45 4.11 8.98
CA VAL A 287 -16.60 4.75 9.98
C VAL A 287 -17.40 5.94 10.56
N THR A 288 -18.56 5.66 11.14
CA THR A 288 -19.34 6.58 11.97
C THR A 288 -18.99 6.43 13.45
N GLY A 289 -18.09 5.51 13.79
CA GLY A 289 -17.45 5.46 15.09
C GLY A 289 -16.42 6.57 15.23
N ALA A 290 -16.86 7.77 15.60
CA ALA A 290 -16.02 8.70 16.34
C ALA A 290 -15.44 7.91 17.53
N ARG A 291 -14.14 7.64 17.51
CA ARG A 291 -13.42 7.34 18.74
C ARG A 291 -13.40 8.66 19.51
N ASN A 292 -14.31 8.77 20.49
CA ASN A 292 -14.18 9.71 21.59
C ASN A 292 -12.92 9.39 22.39
#